data_AF-A0A9J6DWK6-F1
#
_entry.id   AF-A0A9J6DWK6-F1
#
_cell.length_a   1.000
_cell.length_b   1.000
_cell.length_c   1.000
_cell.angle_alpha   90.00
_cell.angle_beta   90.00
_cell.angle_gamma   90.00
#
_symmetry.space_group_name_H-M   'P 1'
#
loop_
_entity.id
_entity.type
_entity.pdbx_description
1 polymer ?
#
loop_
_entity_poly.entity_id
_entity_poly.type
_entity_poly.pdbx_seq_one_letter_code
_entity_poly.pdbx_strand_id
1 'polypeptide(L)'
;MRRAEFGEAAKWVSDAWESISAKTNVAGFRKAGLIPCAADGDVEESDSSESEDDSDVPAVLQPEVAALFVSDSEEDDFDGFE
;
A
#
# COMPACT_ATOMS: atom_id res chain seq x y z
N MET A 1 -11.30 17.60 -8.21
CA MET A 1 -11.32 16.17 -8.62
C MET A 1 -12.74 15.66 -8.45
N ARG A 2 -13.32 14.97 -9.45
CA ARG A 2 -14.61 14.28 -9.25
C ARG A 2 -14.33 13.02 -8.44
N ARG A 3 -15.10 12.82 -7.36
CA ARG A 3 -15.06 11.57 -6.61
C ARG A 3 -15.80 10.51 -7.42
N ALA A 4 -15.17 9.36 -7.62
CA ALA A 4 -15.84 8.19 -8.17
C ALA A 4 -16.93 7.76 -7.20
N GLU A 5 -18.06 7.29 -7.72
CA GLU A 5 -19.07 6.66 -6.87
C GLU A 5 -18.54 5.31 -6.36
N PHE A 6 -19.02 4.88 -5.19
CA PHE A 6 -18.56 3.63 -4.57
C PHE A 6 -18.63 2.44 -5.54
N GLY A 7 -19.71 2.31 -6.31
CA GLY A 7 -19.88 1.23 -7.27
C GLY A 7 -18.84 1.24 -8.39
N GLU A 8 -18.41 2.43 -8.81
CA GLU A 8 -17.39 2.61 -9.85
C GLU A 8 -16.00 2.22 -9.32
N ALA A 9 -15.66 2.68 -8.11
CA ALA A 9 -14.42 2.30 -7.45
C ALA A 9 -14.35 0.79 -7.15
N ALA A 10 -15.44 0.20 -6.67
CA ALA A 10 -15.53 -1.23 -6.41
C ALA A 10 -15.32 -2.04 -7.69
N LYS A 11 -15.87 -1.58 -8.81
CA LYS A 11 -15.67 -2.21 -10.11
C LYS A 11 -14.20 -2.17 -10.54
N TRP A 12 -13.53 -1.03 -10.41
CA TRP A 12 -12.10 -0.95 -10.73
C TRP A 12 -11.25 -1.91 -9.92
N VAL A 13 -11.56 -2.07 -8.63
CA VAL A 13 -10.87 -3.03 -7.77
C VAL A 13 -11.10 -4.46 -8.25
N SER A 14 -12.36 -4.84 -8.52
CA SER A 14 -12.68 -6.18 -9.04
C SER A 14 -11.99 -6.45 -10.37
N ASP A 15 -12.10 -5.53 -11.32
CA ASP A 15 -11.49 -5.66 -12.66
C ASP A 15 -9.97 -5.81 -12.56
N ALA A 16 -9.33 -5.05 -11.65
CA ALA A 16 -7.89 -5.15 -11.41
C ALA A 16 -7.50 -6.53 -10.83
N TRP A 17 -8.22 -7.03 -9.83
CA TRP A 17 -7.94 -8.35 -9.26
C TRP A 17 -8.17 -9.50 -10.24
N GLU A 18 -9.19 -9.38 -11.11
CA GLU A 18 -9.46 -10.36 -12.17
C GLU A 18 -8.38 -10.37 -13.26
N SER A 19 -7.73 -9.24 -13.52
CA SER A 19 -6.65 -9.14 -14.51
C SER A 19 -5.36 -9.86 -14.09
N ILE A 20 -5.21 -10.19 -12.80
CA ILE A 20 -4.01 -10.80 -12.23
C ILE A 20 -4.25 -12.30 -12.05
N SER A 21 -3.26 -13.12 -12.40
CA SER A 21 -3.37 -14.56 -12.18
C SER A 21 -3.43 -14.89 -10.69
N ALA A 22 -4.23 -15.89 -10.32
CA ALA A 22 -4.31 -16.36 -8.93
C ALA A 22 -2.93 -16.75 -8.35
N LYS A 23 -2.01 -17.27 -9.20
CA LYS A 23 -0.64 -17.60 -8.80
C LYS A 23 0.15 -16.36 -8.38
N THR A 24 0.03 -15.27 -9.12
CA THR A 24 0.69 -14.00 -8.82
C THR A 24 0.18 -13.42 -7.49
N ASN A 25 -1.14 -13.47 -7.25
CA ASN A 25 -1.72 -13.03 -5.98
C ASN A 25 -1.19 -13.86 -4.80
N VAL A 26 -1.16 -15.20 -4.94
CA VAL A 26 -0.62 -16.10 -3.91
C VAL A 26 0.88 -15.83 -3.65
N ALA A 27 1.67 -15.59 -4.70
CA ALA A 27 3.08 -15.25 -4.55
C ALA A 27 3.26 -13.91 -3.81
N GLY A 28 2.47 -12.90 -4.15
CA GLY A 28 2.46 -11.61 -3.45
C GLY A 28 2.09 -11.75 -1.97
N PHE A 29 1.04 -12.51 -1.65
CA PHE A 29 0.64 -12.76 -0.27
C PHE A 29 1.69 -13.54 0.53
N ARG A 30 2.40 -14.48 -0.10
CA ARG A 30 3.54 -15.17 0.53
C ARG A 30 4.70 -14.22 0.79
N LYS A 31 5.06 -13.38 -0.19
CA LYS A 31 6.13 -12.38 -0.03
C LYS A 31 5.80 -11.37 1.08
N ALA A 32 4.53 -11.01 1.23
CA ALA A 32 4.06 -10.15 2.31
C ALA A 32 3.91 -10.86 3.67
N GLY A 33 4.20 -12.17 3.76
CA GLY A 33 4.06 -12.95 4.99
C GLY A 33 2.61 -13.18 5.44
N LEU A 34 1.63 -12.89 4.60
CA LEU A 34 0.20 -13.01 4.91
C LEU A 34 -0.31 -14.46 4.82
N ILE A 35 0.37 -15.29 4.02
CA ILE A 35 0.08 -16.71 3.88
C ILE A 35 1.39 -17.47 4.04
N PRO A 36 1.41 -18.62 4.74
CA PRO A 36 2.61 -19.45 4.85
C PRO A 36 3.18 -19.76 3.46
N CYS A 37 4.47 -19.50 3.29
CA CYS A 37 5.19 -20.05 2.15
C CYS A 37 5.24 -21.57 2.37
N ALA A 38 4.70 -22.35 1.44
CA ALA A 38 4.87 -23.80 1.51
C ALA A 38 6.37 -24.07 1.40
N ALA A 39 6.91 -24.86 2.33
CA ALA A 39 8.33 -25.16 2.41
C ALA A 39 8.86 -25.59 1.05
N ASP A 40 9.96 -24.94 0.66
CA ASP A 40 10.73 -25.03 -0.57
C ASP A 40 10.48 -26.29 -1.41
N GLY A 41 9.77 -26.11 -2.52
CA GLY A 41 9.51 -27.22 -3.42
C GLY A 41 8.83 -26.89 -4.74
N ASP A 42 8.58 -25.62 -5.07
CA ASP A 42 8.11 -25.28 -6.41
C ASP A 42 8.59 -23.88 -6.81
N VAL A 43 9.43 -23.89 -7.84
CA VAL A 43 9.90 -22.81 -8.73
C VAL A 43 10.84 -21.74 -8.15
N GLU A 44 12.13 -22.08 -8.28
CA GLU A 44 13.23 -21.15 -8.55
C GLU A 44 12.85 -20.15 -9.67
N GLU A 45 12.50 -18.92 -9.29
CA GLU A 45 12.74 -17.77 -10.15
C GLU A 45 13.86 -17.00 -9.46
N SER A 46 15.09 -17.25 -9.92
CA SER A 46 16.25 -16.45 -9.57
C SER A 46 15.98 -14.98 -9.92
N ASP A 47 15.72 -14.16 -8.90
CA ASP A 47 15.99 -12.73 -8.99
C ASP A 47 17.26 -12.46 -8.19
N SER A 48 18.35 -12.29 -8.93
CA SER A 48 19.65 -11.99 -8.35
C SER A 48 19.64 -10.59 -7.76
N SER A 49 20.00 -10.53 -6.47
CA SER A 49 20.62 -9.39 -5.80
C SER A 49 19.80 -8.10 -5.81
N GLU A 50 19.16 -7.79 -4.68
CA GLU A 50 19.50 -6.58 -3.90
C GLU A 50 19.46 -6.95 -2.41
N SER A 51 20.60 -6.81 -1.75
CA SER A 51 20.75 -6.95 -0.30
C SER A 51 20.02 -5.79 0.36
N GLU A 52 18.77 -6.01 0.76
CA GLU A 52 18.04 -5.05 1.57
C GLU A 52 18.35 -5.35 3.03
N ASP A 53 19.25 -4.53 3.56
CA ASP A 53 19.62 -4.41 4.97
C ASP A 53 18.36 -4.46 5.85
N ASP A 54 18.23 -5.57 6.58
CA ASP A 54 17.27 -5.79 7.67
C ASP A 54 17.68 -4.88 8.84
N SER A 55 17.47 -3.58 8.66
CA SER A 55 17.54 -2.58 9.71
C SER A 55 16.12 -2.19 10.06
N ASP A 56 15.62 -2.85 11.09
CA ASP A 56 14.42 -2.55 11.88
C ASP A 56 14.55 -1.14 12.54
N VAL A 57 14.73 -0.11 11.72
CA VAL A 57 14.77 1.29 12.14
C VAL A 57 13.37 1.83 11.90
N PRO A 58 12.64 2.30 12.93
CA PRO A 58 11.37 2.94 12.70
C PRO A 58 11.61 4.09 11.72
N ALA A 59 10.95 4.04 10.55
CA ALA A 59 11.10 5.05 9.52
C ALA A 59 10.73 6.42 10.12
N VAL A 60 11.75 7.17 10.55
CA VAL A 60 11.57 8.52 11.07
C VAL A 60 11.15 9.35 9.87
N LEU A 61 9.89 9.78 9.88
CA LEU A 61 9.38 10.68 8.84
C LEU A 61 10.28 11.91 8.77
N GLN A 62 10.68 12.26 7.54
CA GLN A 62 11.52 13.43 7.31
C GLN A 62 10.84 14.68 7.91
N PRO A 63 11.61 15.59 8.54
CA PRO A 63 11.05 16.76 9.22
C PRO A 63 10.12 17.60 8.35
N GLU A 64 10.41 17.66 7.05
CA GLU A 64 9.62 18.36 6.05
C GLU A 64 8.25 17.71 5.85
N VAL A 65 8.19 16.37 5.90
CA VAL A 65 6.94 15.60 5.81
C VAL A 65 6.16 15.71 7.12
N ALA A 66 6.84 15.66 8.26
CA ALA A 66 6.21 15.84 9.59
C ALA A 66 5.58 17.22 9.74
N ALA A 67 6.20 18.28 9.20
CA ALA A 67 5.67 19.64 9.24
C ALA A 67 4.34 19.80 8.47
N LEU A 68 4.12 19.01 7.41
CA LEU A 68 2.85 19.02 6.66
C LEU A 68 1.66 18.56 7.52
N PHE A 69 1.87 17.62 8.44
CA PHE A 69 0.81 17.11 9.32
C PHE A 69 0.44 18.08 10.45
N VAL A 70 1.34 19.02 10.79
CA VAL A 70 1.09 20.05 11.81
C VAL A 70 0.41 21.28 11.22
N SER A 71 0.56 21.52 9.92
CA SER A 71 0.03 22.70 9.22
C SER A 71 -1.49 22.74 9.07
N ASP A 72 -2.21 21.65 9.33
CA ASP A 72 -3.68 21.58 9.24
C ASP A 72 -4.37 21.87 10.59
N SER A 73 -3.64 22.49 11.54
CA SER A 73 -4.16 22.81 12.88
C SER A 73 -4.77 24.20 13.00
N GLU A 74 -5.00 24.91 11.88
CA GLU A 74 -5.75 26.17 11.90
C GLU A 74 -7.24 25.85 11.97
N GLU A 75 -7.76 25.89 13.21
CA GLU A 75 -9.16 26.09 13.55
C GLU A 75 -9.69 27.41 12.93
N ASP A 76 -9.89 27.43 11.61
CA ASP A 76 -10.74 28.45 10.99
C ASP A 76 -12.18 28.17 11.47
N ASP A 77 -12.54 28.84 12.58
CA ASP A 77 -13.90 28.91 13.12
C ASP A 77 -14.81 29.47 12.01
N PHE A 78 -15.46 28.56 11.29
CA PHE A 78 -16.34 28.89 10.18
C PHE A 78 -17.56 29.65 10.69
N ASP A 79 -17.55 30.98 10.52
CA ASP A 79 -18.55 31.90 11.08
C ASP A 79 -19.85 32.00 10.25
N GLY A 80 -20.26 30.90 9.61
CA GLY A 80 -21.54 30.78 8.91
C GLY A 80 -21.73 31.71 7.68
N PHE A 81 -22.82 31.48 6.95
CA PHE A 81 -23.28 32.41 5.90
C PHE A 81 -24.54 33.10 6.43
N GLU A 82 -24.43 34.38 6.78
CA GLU A 82 -25.58 35.27 7.02
C GLU A 82 -26.32 35.60 5.71
#